data_AF-C5DKG4-F1
#
_entry.id   AF-C5DKG4-F1
#
_cell.length_a   1.000
_cell.length_b   1.000
_cell.length_c   1.000
_cell.angle_alpha   90.00
_cell.angle_beta   90.00
_cell.angle_gamma   90.00
#
_symmetry.space_group_name_H-M   'P 1'
#
loop_
_entity.id
_entity.type
_entity.pdbx_description
1 polymer ?
#
loop_
_entity_poly.entity_id
_entity_poly.type
_entity_poly.pdbx_seq_one_letter_code
_entity_poly.pdbx_strand_id
1 'polypeptide(L)'
;MLFQGIVLATAGFCQLAAAAQAFQKVEFTNVGFNGSFTPVKSIKNPDKDSCSCTVDDAEWFTGSNAPISAGVSVHFRGPLTLHKFAFYNSSEFSIGDNRTSADWNRVAYYDASSQTADNVTFLTNAGTDSPVLGKALTFATSNGTGASSSASVLAENTLLSSDDEFSIFSNITCPKSGTGKSCGVYRSGITAYHGFSGVTKMFLFEFEMPTETQSNSSSFSYYDMPAIWLLNEHIPRTSQYPTDANCSCWASGCGEFDIFEVMNGTERNHLYSTFHTFQGIEDLGTGIQASGYISRDTSSTMKGGVVFDSQGNTVVFVSNSTTFNETITPETLNGLVENFSSDESYSTQLASISATLPSTTSKSNAFSLFEKRAGNLWFYFFTFITSVAHTLLI
;
A
#
# COMPACT_ATOMS: atom_id res chain seq x y z
N MET A 1 40.43 17.41 -50.47
CA MET A 1 40.29 16.19 -49.66
C MET A 1 39.75 16.59 -48.30
N LEU A 2 38.57 16.09 -47.96
CA LEU A 2 37.87 16.33 -46.69
C LEU A 2 38.66 15.75 -45.51
N PHE A 3 38.69 16.46 -44.39
CA PHE A 3 38.62 15.84 -43.08
C PHE A 3 37.71 16.70 -42.18
N GLN A 4 36.48 16.23 -41.99
CA GLN A 4 35.59 16.67 -40.92
C GLN A 4 36.05 16.00 -39.63
N GLY A 5 36.43 16.80 -38.63
CA GLY A 5 36.55 16.36 -37.25
C GLY A 5 35.21 16.54 -36.54
N ILE A 6 34.55 15.43 -36.24
CA ILE A 6 33.33 15.39 -35.42
C ILE A 6 33.73 15.61 -33.96
N VAL A 7 33.27 16.70 -33.36
CA VAL A 7 33.28 16.90 -31.91
C VAL A 7 32.04 16.21 -31.36
N LEU A 8 32.19 15.05 -30.72
CA LEU A 8 31.14 14.49 -29.87
C LEU A 8 31.06 15.33 -28.60
N ALA A 9 30.03 16.17 -28.49
CA ALA A 9 29.62 16.75 -27.23
C ALA A 9 28.78 15.70 -26.48
N THR A 10 29.38 15.01 -25.52
CA THR A 10 28.64 14.22 -24.54
C THR A 10 27.97 15.19 -23.57
N ALA A 11 26.69 15.50 -23.79
CA ALA A 11 25.85 16.16 -22.80
C ALA A 11 25.51 15.15 -21.70
N GLY A 12 26.28 15.19 -20.61
CA GLY A 12 25.91 14.49 -19.38
C GLY A 12 24.70 15.17 -18.76
N PHE A 13 23.57 14.48 -18.74
CA PHE A 13 22.43 14.84 -17.89
C PHE A 13 22.85 14.58 -16.43
N CYS A 14 23.46 15.58 -15.81
CA CYS A 14 23.56 15.64 -14.37
C CYS A 14 22.21 16.15 -13.87
N GLN A 15 21.30 15.25 -13.50
CA GLN A 15 20.15 15.61 -12.66
C GLN A 15 20.73 16.12 -11.34
N LEU A 16 20.78 17.43 -11.18
CA LEU A 16 20.95 18.05 -9.87
C LEU A 16 19.73 17.63 -9.06
N ALA A 17 19.91 16.74 -8.08
CA ALA A 17 18.91 16.49 -7.06
C ALA A 17 18.61 17.83 -6.39
N ALA A 18 17.43 18.39 -6.67
CA ALA A 18 16.94 19.56 -5.96
C ALA A 18 16.87 19.19 -4.47
N ALA A 19 17.40 20.05 -3.60
CA ALA A 19 17.25 19.85 -2.17
C ALA A 19 15.76 19.77 -1.83
N ALA A 20 15.37 18.82 -0.98
CA ALA A 20 13.99 18.67 -0.55
C ALA A 20 13.48 19.97 0.07
N GLN A 21 12.26 20.38 -0.28
CA GLN A 21 11.63 21.62 0.17
C GLN A 21 10.30 21.31 0.86
N ALA A 22 9.93 22.16 1.82
CA ALA A 22 8.65 22.10 2.52
C ALA A 22 7.52 22.62 1.63
N PHE A 23 6.43 21.86 1.56
CA PHE A 23 5.20 22.17 0.85
C PHE A 23 3.99 21.92 1.75
N GLN A 24 2.82 22.41 1.35
CA GLN A 24 1.54 22.08 2.00
C GLN A 24 0.72 21.09 1.16
N LYS A 25 1.10 20.90 -0.10
CA LYS A 25 0.51 19.94 -1.04
C LYS A 25 1.60 19.17 -1.79
N VAL A 26 1.44 17.86 -1.86
CA VAL A 26 2.27 16.93 -2.65
C VAL A 26 1.35 16.16 -3.59
N GLU A 27 1.64 16.21 -4.88
CA GLU A 27 0.84 15.57 -5.94
C GLU A 27 1.65 14.53 -6.70
N PHE A 28 1.02 13.38 -6.95
CA PHE A 28 1.46 12.37 -7.89
C PHE A 28 0.47 12.30 -9.03
N THR A 29 0.95 12.40 -10.27
CA THR A 29 0.14 12.20 -11.47
C THR A 29 0.50 10.88 -12.14
N ASN A 30 -0.39 10.36 -12.97
CA ASN A 30 -0.24 9.06 -13.65
C ASN A 30 -0.09 7.88 -12.65
N VAL A 31 -0.76 7.94 -11.50
CA VAL A 31 -0.82 6.82 -10.54
C VAL A 31 -1.70 5.72 -11.08
N GLY A 32 -1.15 4.51 -11.19
CA GLY A 32 -1.86 3.35 -11.71
C GLY A 32 -1.13 2.72 -12.89
N PHE A 33 -1.07 1.39 -12.88
CA PHE A 33 -0.47 0.60 -13.96
C PHE A 33 -1.10 -0.79 -14.01
N ASN A 34 -0.81 -1.51 -15.09
CA ASN A 34 -1.18 -2.91 -15.21
C ASN A 34 -0.06 -3.77 -14.62
N GLY A 35 -0.41 -4.61 -13.64
CA GLY A 35 0.52 -5.47 -12.95
C GLY A 35 -0.17 -6.66 -12.31
N SER A 36 0.59 -7.40 -11.51
CA SER A 36 0.06 -8.51 -10.73
C SER A 36 0.85 -8.66 -9.43
N PHE A 37 0.20 -9.21 -8.41
CA PHE A 37 0.84 -9.66 -7.18
C PHE A 37 0.46 -11.12 -6.91
N THR A 38 1.16 -11.77 -5.99
CA THR A 38 0.84 -13.15 -5.57
C THR A 38 0.22 -13.13 -4.17
N PRO A 39 -1.09 -13.41 -4.03
CA PRO A 39 -1.74 -13.48 -2.72
C PRO A 39 -1.27 -14.71 -1.95
N VAL A 40 -1.44 -14.68 -0.63
CA VAL A 40 -1.18 -15.85 0.22
C VAL A 40 -2.25 -16.91 -0.03
N LYS A 41 -1.81 -18.14 -0.31
CA LYS A 41 -2.66 -19.32 -0.55
C LYS A 41 -2.91 -20.16 0.69
N SER A 42 -1.91 -20.28 1.56
CA SER A 42 -2.05 -21.04 2.81
C SER A 42 -1.01 -20.62 3.84
N ILE A 43 -1.42 -20.61 5.11
CA ILE A 43 -0.54 -20.44 6.27
C ILE A 43 -0.60 -21.75 7.07
N LYS A 44 0.54 -22.42 7.24
CA LYS A 44 0.66 -23.66 8.02
C LYS A 44 1.38 -23.39 9.32
N ASN A 45 0.90 -23.97 10.42
CA ASN A 45 1.49 -23.88 11.76
C ASN A 45 1.77 -22.42 12.22
N PRO A 46 0.80 -21.50 12.14
CA PRO A 46 1.04 -20.05 12.31
C PRO A 46 1.72 -19.67 13.64
N ASP A 47 1.55 -20.46 14.69
CA ASP A 47 2.06 -20.15 16.04
C ASP A 47 3.24 -21.06 16.44
N LYS A 48 3.98 -21.60 15.46
CA LYS A 48 5.13 -22.51 15.67
C LYS A 48 6.34 -22.04 14.87
N ASP A 49 7.53 -22.46 15.29
CA ASP A 49 8.78 -22.25 14.53
C ASP A 49 8.74 -22.92 13.15
N SER A 50 7.89 -23.94 12.96
CA SER A 50 7.63 -24.60 11.68
C SER A 50 6.57 -23.89 10.82
N CYS A 51 6.26 -22.62 11.13
CA CYS A 51 5.36 -21.81 10.34
C CYS A 51 5.88 -21.67 8.91
N SER A 52 4.98 -21.76 7.92
CA SER A 52 5.32 -21.57 6.52
C SER A 52 4.11 -21.07 5.73
N CYS A 53 4.38 -20.26 4.71
CA CYS A 53 3.37 -19.76 3.80
C CYS A 53 3.60 -20.27 2.38
N THR A 54 2.50 -20.43 1.63
CA THR A 54 2.57 -20.59 0.18
C THR A 54 1.74 -19.50 -0.47
N VAL A 55 2.14 -19.12 -1.68
CA VAL A 55 1.42 -18.12 -2.49
C VAL A 55 0.53 -18.79 -3.51
N ASP A 56 -0.50 -18.07 -3.97
CA ASP A 56 -1.38 -18.51 -5.05
C ASP A 56 -0.87 -18.03 -6.41
N ASP A 57 -1.60 -18.39 -7.46
CA ASP A 57 -1.37 -17.83 -8.79
C ASP A 57 -1.49 -16.30 -8.77
N ALA A 58 -0.78 -15.64 -9.70
CA ALA A 58 -0.73 -14.19 -9.76
C ALA A 58 -2.13 -13.58 -10.00
N GLU A 59 -2.52 -12.64 -9.14
CA GLU A 59 -3.73 -11.85 -9.25
C GLU A 59 -3.41 -10.53 -9.97
N TRP A 60 -4.16 -10.25 -11.03
CA TRP A 60 -3.91 -9.10 -11.90
C TRP A 60 -4.74 -7.90 -11.50
N PHE A 61 -4.13 -6.72 -11.56
CA PHE A 61 -4.78 -5.43 -11.37
C PHE A 61 -4.49 -4.50 -12.55
N THR A 62 -5.41 -3.57 -12.79
CA THR A 62 -5.33 -2.60 -13.89
C THR A 62 -6.02 -1.30 -13.52
N GLY A 63 -5.66 -0.21 -14.21
CA GLY A 63 -6.39 1.07 -14.15
C GLY A 63 -5.81 2.09 -13.17
N SER A 64 -6.46 3.24 -13.10
CA SER A 64 -6.07 4.37 -12.24
C SER A 64 -5.97 3.93 -10.77
N ASN A 65 -4.98 4.46 -10.07
CA ASN A 65 -4.67 4.19 -8.67
C ASN A 65 -4.35 2.72 -8.34
N ALA A 66 -4.32 1.80 -9.31
CA ALA A 66 -3.98 0.42 -9.05
C ALA A 66 -2.49 0.25 -8.68
N PRO A 67 -2.14 -0.60 -7.70
CA PRO A 67 -3.00 -1.55 -6.99
C PRO A 67 -3.77 -0.97 -5.79
N ILE A 68 -3.49 0.27 -5.38
CA ILE A 68 -4.11 0.92 -4.23
C ILE A 68 -5.61 1.17 -4.42
N SER A 69 -6.15 1.12 -5.65
CA SER A 69 -7.60 1.16 -5.94
C SER A 69 -8.41 0.03 -5.29
N ALA A 70 -7.76 -1.06 -4.90
CA ALA A 70 -8.32 -2.13 -4.08
C ALA A 70 -8.70 -1.64 -2.66
N GLY A 71 -9.20 -2.57 -1.83
CA GLY A 71 -9.43 -2.31 -0.41
C GLY A 71 -8.11 -2.02 0.32
N VAL A 72 -8.08 -0.96 1.11
CA VAL A 72 -6.92 -0.61 1.95
C VAL A 72 -7.32 -0.43 3.41
N SER A 73 -6.42 -0.79 4.29
CA SER A 73 -6.47 -0.49 5.72
C SER A 73 -5.62 0.74 6.01
N VAL A 74 -6.01 1.54 7.00
CA VAL A 74 -5.28 2.75 7.38
C VAL A 74 -4.48 2.49 8.64
N HIS A 75 -3.21 2.83 8.66
CA HIS A 75 -2.27 2.52 9.74
C HIS A 75 -1.70 3.80 10.33
N PHE A 76 -1.38 3.73 11.61
CA PHE A 76 -0.88 4.84 12.40
C PHE A 76 0.28 4.36 13.25
N ARG A 77 1.38 5.13 13.26
CA ARG A 77 2.53 4.94 14.14
C ARG A 77 2.82 6.22 14.91
N GLY A 78 3.17 6.07 16.19
CA GLY A 78 3.48 7.21 17.04
C GLY A 78 4.91 7.76 16.90
N PRO A 79 5.20 8.90 17.55
CA PRO A 79 4.31 9.66 18.43
C PRO A 79 3.18 10.40 17.69
N LEU A 80 1.93 10.03 17.99
CA LEU A 80 0.75 10.50 17.25
C LEU A 80 -0.52 10.43 18.11
N THR A 81 -1.36 11.46 18.01
CA THR A 81 -2.74 11.46 18.53
C THR A 81 -3.71 11.65 17.37
N LEU A 82 -4.69 10.76 17.22
CA LEU A 82 -5.76 10.88 16.22
C LEU A 82 -7.03 11.45 16.85
N HIS A 83 -7.49 12.61 16.37
CA HIS A 83 -8.72 13.25 16.83
C HIS A 83 -9.91 12.91 15.94
N LYS A 84 -9.73 12.96 14.61
CA LYS A 84 -10.79 12.61 13.65
C LYS A 84 -10.24 11.81 12.49
N PHE A 85 -11.07 10.91 11.99
CA PHE A 85 -10.84 10.18 10.76
C PHE A 85 -12.12 10.19 9.92
N ALA A 86 -11.98 10.34 8.61
CA ALA A 86 -13.07 10.09 7.69
C ALA A 86 -12.58 9.46 6.40
N PHE A 87 -13.38 8.52 5.90
CA PHE A 87 -13.21 7.94 4.58
C PHE A 87 -14.40 8.33 3.70
N TYR A 88 -14.11 8.77 2.47
CA TYR A 88 -15.11 9.15 1.48
C TYR A 88 -14.90 8.37 0.19
N ASN A 89 -16.00 8.14 -0.51
CA ASN A 89 -15.98 7.72 -1.90
C ASN A 89 -16.73 8.72 -2.78
N SER A 90 -16.41 8.70 -4.07
CA SER A 90 -17.20 9.31 -5.13
C SER A 90 -17.30 8.34 -6.30
N SER A 91 -18.36 8.45 -7.11
CA SER A 91 -18.48 7.63 -8.33
C SER A 91 -17.53 8.08 -9.43
N GLU A 92 -17.20 9.37 -9.45
CA GLU A 92 -16.32 10.01 -10.42
C GLU A 92 -15.91 11.36 -9.83
N PHE A 93 -14.63 11.68 -9.89
CA PHE A 93 -14.08 12.97 -9.54
C PHE A 93 -12.77 13.15 -10.28
N SER A 94 -12.58 14.32 -10.86
CA SER A 94 -11.33 14.75 -11.48
C SER A 94 -10.98 16.10 -10.91
N ILE A 95 -9.74 16.26 -10.44
CA ILE A 95 -9.27 17.52 -9.87
C ILE A 95 -9.39 18.64 -10.92
N GLY A 96 -9.95 19.77 -10.51
CA GLY A 96 -10.23 20.92 -11.37
C GLY A 96 -11.47 20.82 -12.25
N ASP A 97 -12.20 19.69 -12.20
CA ASP A 97 -13.48 19.53 -12.90
C ASP A 97 -14.65 19.56 -11.92
N ASN A 98 -15.43 20.64 -11.94
CA ASN A 98 -16.68 20.73 -11.16
C ASN A 98 -17.92 20.26 -11.94
N ARG A 99 -17.80 20.07 -13.26
CA ARG A 99 -18.95 19.84 -14.14
C ARG A 99 -19.29 18.37 -14.27
N THR A 100 -18.30 17.48 -14.33
CA THR A 100 -18.51 16.04 -14.50
C THR A 100 -18.18 15.23 -13.26
N SER A 101 -17.53 15.85 -12.27
CA SER A 101 -17.31 15.24 -10.96
C SER A 101 -18.61 15.10 -10.18
N ALA A 102 -18.68 14.06 -9.35
CA ALA A 102 -19.77 13.76 -8.45
C ALA A 102 -19.40 14.08 -7.00
N ASP A 103 -20.42 14.31 -6.19
CA ASP A 103 -20.28 14.55 -4.76
C ASP A 103 -19.59 13.39 -4.04
N TRP A 104 -18.80 13.74 -3.03
CA TRP A 104 -18.15 12.81 -2.14
C TRP A 104 -19.04 12.52 -0.94
N ASN A 105 -19.25 11.25 -0.63
CA ASN A 105 -20.06 10.82 0.51
C ASN A 105 -19.17 10.20 1.58
N ARG A 106 -19.37 10.60 2.83
CA ARG A 106 -18.65 10.02 3.97
C ARG A 106 -19.18 8.61 4.24
N VAL A 107 -18.30 7.63 4.14
CA VAL A 107 -18.61 6.20 4.30
C VAL A 107 -18.14 5.67 5.64
N ALA A 108 -17.12 6.27 6.24
CA ALA A 108 -16.70 5.98 7.61
C ALA A 108 -16.28 7.27 8.32
N TYR A 109 -16.50 7.30 9.64
CA TYR A 109 -16.20 8.46 10.47
C TYR A 109 -15.80 8.05 11.88
N TYR A 110 -14.79 8.72 12.41
CA TYR A 110 -14.44 8.68 13.81
C TYR A 110 -14.20 10.09 14.33
N ASP A 111 -14.70 10.37 15.52
CA ASP A 111 -14.48 11.61 16.24
C ASP A 111 -14.28 11.31 17.72
N ALA A 112 -13.05 11.53 18.18
CA ALA A 112 -12.61 11.22 19.54
C ALA A 112 -13.40 12.01 20.60
N SER A 113 -13.71 13.28 20.34
CA SER A 113 -14.37 14.16 21.32
C SER A 113 -15.82 13.75 21.59
N SER A 114 -16.53 13.34 20.53
CA SER A 114 -17.91 12.85 20.63
C SER A 114 -17.99 11.35 20.87
N GLN A 115 -16.86 10.64 20.84
CA GLN A 115 -16.76 9.17 20.88
C GLN A 115 -17.63 8.50 19.79
N THR A 116 -17.72 9.13 18.61
CA THR A 116 -18.44 8.60 17.46
C THR A 116 -17.52 7.67 16.66
N ALA A 117 -18.03 6.50 16.25
CA ALA A 117 -17.33 5.57 15.37
C ALA A 117 -18.32 4.88 14.43
N ASP A 118 -18.47 5.42 13.21
CA ASP A 118 -19.33 4.90 12.17
C ASP A 118 -18.50 4.17 11.12
N ASN A 119 -18.77 2.88 10.93
CA ASN A 119 -18.03 2.03 9.97
C ASN A 119 -16.50 2.04 10.18
N VAL A 120 -16.08 2.06 11.45
CA VAL A 120 -14.68 2.06 11.88
C VAL A 120 -14.48 0.92 12.87
N THR A 121 -13.41 0.14 12.67
CA THR A 121 -12.93 -0.85 13.63
C THR A 121 -11.45 -0.64 13.88
N PHE A 122 -11.08 -0.39 15.14
CA PHE A 122 -9.69 -0.24 15.56
C PHE A 122 -9.07 -1.60 15.87
N LEU A 123 -7.99 -1.94 15.16
CA LEU A 123 -7.21 -3.14 15.35
C LEU A 123 -5.75 -2.79 15.68
N THR A 124 -5.02 -3.70 16.32
CA THR A 124 -3.59 -3.53 16.61
C THR A 124 -2.85 -4.86 16.44
N ASN A 125 -1.55 -4.80 16.20
CA ASN A 125 -0.66 -5.95 16.11
C ASN A 125 -0.22 -6.39 17.53
N ALA A 126 -1.19 -6.60 18.41
CA ALA A 126 -0.97 -7.06 19.79
C ALA A 126 -1.54 -8.46 20.05
N GLY A 127 -1.97 -9.17 18.99
CA GLY A 127 -2.46 -10.54 19.06
C GLY A 127 -1.35 -11.56 19.24
N THR A 128 -1.67 -12.83 19.02
CA THR A 128 -0.72 -13.94 19.16
C THR A 128 0.54 -13.68 18.35
N ASP A 129 1.70 -13.80 18.99
CA ASP A 129 2.99 -13.64 18.32
C ASP A 129 3.39 -14.91 17.56
N SER A 130 4.06 -14.74 16.44
CA SER A 130 4.55 -15.81 15.57
C SER A 130 6.00 -15.53 15.20
N PRO A 131 6.91 -16.51 15.31
CA PRO A 131 8.30 -16.36 14.86
C PRO A 131 8.43 -16.02 13.36
N VAL A 132 7.41 -16.34 12.56
CA VAL A 132 7.42 -16.13 11.10
C VAL A 132 6.48 -15.01 10.65
N LEU A 133 5.30 -14.88 11.27
CA LEU A 133 4.26 -13.92 10.86
C LEU A 133 4.28 -12.64 11.71
N GLY A 134 5.11 -12.57 12.76
CA GLY A 134 5.01 -11.55 13.79
C GLY A 134 3.66 -11.59 14.52
N LYS A 135 3.30 -10.45 15.11
CA LYS A 135 2.10 -10.32 15.93
C LYS A 135 0.83 -10.24 15.07
N ALA A 136 -0.17 -11.05 15.44
CA ALA A 136 -1.46 -11.06 14.76
C ALA A 136 -2.26 -9.78 15.02
N LEU A 137 -3.15 -9.45 14.08
CA LEU A 137 -4.23 -8.49 14.34
C LEU A 137 -5.16 -8.98 15.44
N THR A 138 -5.57 -8.05 16.30
CA THR A 138 -6.64 -8.19 17.28
C THR A 138 -7.35 -6.86 17.47
N PHE A 139 -8.51 -6.82 18.12
CA PHE A 139 -9.13 -5.55 18.48
C PHE A 139 -8.19 -4.74 19.38
N ALA A 140 -8.10 -3.45 19.12
CA ALA A 140 -7.45 -2.52 20.01
C ALA A 140 -8.32 -2.27 21.25
N THR A 141 -7.68 -2.11 22.41
CA THR A 141 -8.27 -1.42 23.56
C THR A 141 -8.40 0.07 23.26
N SER A 142 -9.12 0.82 24.10
CA SER A 142 -9.38 2.24 23.88
C SER A 142 -8.11 3.13 23.89
N ASN A 143 -6.96 2.60 24.28
CA ASN A 143 -5.65 3.26 24.17
C ASN A 143 -4.93 2.98 22.83
N GLY A 144 -5.57 2.30 21.87
CA GLY A 144 -5.03 2.00 20.54
C GLY A 144 -4.10 0.78 20.48
N THR A 145 -3.31 0.48 21.51
CA THR A 145 -2.18 -0.45 21.40
C THR A 145 -2.37 -1.78 22.15
N GLY A 146 -3.28 -1.84 23.12
CA GLY A 146 -3.54 -3.07 23.86
C GLY A 146 -4.46 -4.05 23.12
N ALA A 147 -4.32 -5.34 23.40
CA ALA A 147 -5.19 -6.38 22.86
C ALA A 147 -6.53 -6.44 23.60
N SER A 148 -7.64 -6.48 22.85
CA SER A 148 -9.00 -6.66 23.34
C SER A 148 -9.69 -7.85 22.66
N SER A 149 -10.64 -8.47 23.35
CA SER A 149 -11.51 -9.53 22.79
C SER A 149 -12.73 -8.99 22.03
N SER A 150 -12.98 -7.69 22.11
CA SER A 150 -14.10 -7.02 21.44
C SER A 150 -13.72 -5.62 20.98
N ALA A 151 -14.41 -5.11 19.96
CA ALA A 151 -14.18 -3.77 19.44
C ALA A 151 -14.39 -2.72 20.54
N SER A 152 -13.51 -1.72 20.57
CA SER A 152 -13.64 -0.54 21.42
C SER A 152 -13.39 0.71 20.58
N VAL A 153 -14.03 1.81 20.96
CA VAL A 153 -13.74 3.12 20.37
C VAL A 153 -12.46 3.65 21.00
N LEU A 154 -11.60 4.23 20.18
CA LEU A 154 -10.39 4.90 20.64
C LEU A 154 -10.77 6.07 21.56
N ALA A 155 -10.12 6.16 22.72
CA ALA A 155 -10.40 7.23 23.67
C ALA A 155 -9.84 8.56 23.15
N GLU A 156 -10.46 9.66 23.57
CA GLU A 156 -9.92 10.99 23.34
C GLU A 156 -8.52 11.13 23.94
N ASN A 157 -7.64 11.85 23.25
CA ASN A 157 -6.24 12.09 23.65
C ASN A 157 -5.41 10.81 23.82
N THR A 158 -5.75 9.76 23.07
CA THR A 158 -4.91 8.56 22.97
C THR A 158 -3.64 8.91 22.19
N LEU A 159 -2.54 9.07 22.93
CA LEU A 159 -1.20 9.26 22.38
C LEU A 159 -0.53 7.90 22.15
N LEU A 160 -0.23 7.60 20.89
CA LEU A 160 0.73 6.55 20.54
C LEU A 160 2.13 7.05 20.89
N SER A 161 2.96 6.19 21.48
CA SER A 161 4.40 6.46 21.59
C SER A 161 5.15 6.01 20.34
N SER A 162 6.46 6.25 20.28
CA SER A 162 7.31 5.62 19.27
C SER A 162 7.13 4.10 19.26
N ASP A 163 7.12 3.50 18.06
CA ASP A 163 6.79 2.08 17.76
C ASP A 163 5.36 1.63 18.03
N ASP A 164 4.55 2.41 18.76
CA ASP A 164 3.15 2.05 18.98
C ASP A 164 2.37 2.20 17.68
N GLU A 165 1.62 1.15 17.33
CA GLU A 165 0.83 1.10 16.10
C GLU A 165 -0.60 0.59 16.32
N PHE A 166 -1.53 1.18 15.57
CA PHE A 166 -2.85 0.63 15.34
C PHE A 166 -3.28 0.84 13.89
N SER A 167 -4.34 0.15 13.50
CA SER A 167 -4.96 0.27 12.19
C SER A 167 -6.47 0.44 12.29
N ILE A 168 -7.03 1.06 11.26
CA ILE A 168 -8.47 1.22 11.06
C ILE A 168 -8.90 0.41 9.84
N PHE A 169 -9.93 -0.41 10.07
CA PHE A 169 -10.70 -1.11 9.05
C PHE A 169 -12.15 -0.62 9.06
N SER A 170 -12.92 -1.03 8.05
CA SER A 170 -14.38 -0.90 8.08
C SER A 170 -14.98 -1.80 9.17
N ASN A 171 -16.29 -1.67 9.43
CA ASN A 171 -17.00 -2.62 10.30
C ASN A 171 -17.57 -3.83 9.53
N ILE A 172 -17.24 -3.97 8.25
CA ILE A 172 -17.74 -5.05 7.38
C ILE A 172 -16.86 -6.30 7.59
N THR A 173 -17.42 -7.30 8.27
CA THR A 173 -16.70 -8.54 8.60
C THR A 173 -16.39 -9.37 7.36
N CYS A 174 -15.20 -9.96 7.32
CA CYS A 174 -14.81 -10.89 6.28
C CYS A 174 -15.64 -12.18 6.29
N PRO A 175 -15.91 -12.79 5.13
CA PRO A 175 -16.32 -14.19 5.09
C PRO A 175 -15.19 -15.09 5.60
N LYS A 176 -15.46 -16.39 5.73
CA LYS A 176 -14.43 -17.39 6.09
C LYS A 176 -13.21 -17.28 5.17
N SER A 177 -12.03 -17.32 5.79
CA SER A 177 -10.71 -17.38 5.15
C SER A 177 -10.67 -18.42 4.04
N GLY A 178 -10.11 -18.04 2.90
CA GLY A 178 -9.89 -18.94 1.77
C GLY A 178 -9.51 -18.23 0.48
N THR A 179 -8.88 -18.96 -0.42
CA THR A 179 -8.56 -18.45 -1.77
C THR A 179 -9.83 -18.17 -2.56
N GLY A 180 -9.80 -17.11 -3.38
CA GLY A 180 -10.97 -16.65 -4.15
C GLY A 180 -12.15 -16.13 -3.31
N LYS A 181 -11.96 -15.91 -2.00
CA LYS A 181 -12.92 -15.21 -1.13
C LYS A 181 -12.58 -13.73 -1.06
N SER A 182 -13.57 -12.90 -0.71
CA SER A 182 -13.43 -11.44 -0.75
C SER A 182 -12.33 -10.89 0.18
N CYS A 183 -11.96 -11.61 1.25
CA CYS A 183 -10.83 -11.25 2.11
C CYS A 183 -9.56 -12.09 1.89
N GLY A 184 -9.61 -13.04 0.95
CA GLY A 184 -8.55 -14.01 0.73
C GLY A 184 -8.27 -14.89 1.94
N VAL A 185 -7.02 -15.35 2.03
CA VAL A 185 -6.51 -16.07 3.19
C VAL A 185 -6.08 -15.05 4.25
N TYR A 186 -6.44 -15.34 5.49
CA TYR A 186 -6.01 -14.59 6.66
C TYR A 186 -5.65 -15.55 7.82
N ARG A 187 -4.86 -15.06 8.78
CA ARG A 187 -4.35 -15.86 9.90
C ARG A 187 -5.49 -16.42 10.75
N SER A 188 -5.37 -17.68 11.16
CA SER A 188 -6.38 -18.30 12.03
C SER A 188 -6.48 -17.57 13.37
N GLY A 189 -7.71 -17.34 13.85
CA GLY A 189 -7.97 -16.77 15.17
C GLY A 189 -8.01 -15.24 15.24
N ILE A 190 -7.73 -14.53 14.15
CA ILE A 190 -7.89 -13.06 14.11
C ILE A 190 -9.34 -12.68 13.83
N THR A 191 -9.73 -11.48 14.24
CA THR A 191 -10.88 -10.81 13.66
C THR A 191 -10.48 -10.16 12.35
N ALA A 192 -11.21 -10.46 11.27
CA ALA A 192 -10.91 -9.97 9.93
C ALA A 192 -12.06 -9.11 9.39
N TYR A 193 -11.73 -7.92 8.91
CA TYR A 193 -12.65 -6.97 8.31
C TYR A 193 -12.16 -6.56 6.93
N HIS A 194 -13.08 -6.07 6.10
CA HIS A 194 -12.74 -5.34 4.89
C HIS A 194 -12.13 -3.98 5.23
N GLY A 195 -11.18 -3.54 4.43
CA GLY A 195 -10.71 -2.17 4.39
C GLY A 195 -11.64 -1.28 3.56
N PHE A 196 -11.09 -0.16 3.13
CA PHE A 196 -11.77 0.88 2.39
C PHE A 196 -11.40 0.78 0.90
N SER A 197 -12.36 0.45 0.06
CA SER A 197 -12.16 0.21 -1.37
C SER A 197 -12.72 1.36 -2.23
N GLY A 198 -12.25 1.45 -3.47
CA GLY A 198 -12.71 2.44 -4.44
C GLY A 198 -11.54 3.00 -5.25
N VAL A 199 -11.75 3.22 -6.55
CA VAL A 199 -10.78 3.92 -7.40
C VAL A 199 -10.69 5.38 -6.97
N THR A 200 -11.84 6.03 -6.86
CA THR A 200 -11.99 7.43 -6.47
C THR A 200 -12.35 7.49 -4.99
N LYS A 201 -11.36 7.83 -4.16
CA LYS A 201 -11.47 7.76 -2.70
C LYS A 201 -10.65 8.83 -2.00
N MET A 202 -11.05 9.16 -0.78
CA MET A 202 -10.37 10.18 0.02
C MET A 202 -10.34 9.77 1.48
N PHE A 203 -9.20 10.00 2.12
CA PHE A 203 -9.00 9.81 3.55
C PHE A 203 -8.63 11.15 4.18
N LEU A 204 -9.38 11.57 5.20
CA LEU A 204 -9.14 12.82 5.93
C LEU A 204 -8.86 12.53 7.40
N PHE A 205 -7.98 13.34 7.99
CA PHE A 205 -7.46 13.19 9.33
C PHE A 205 -7.38 14.54 10.03
N GLU A 206 -7.69 14.53 11.32
CA GLU A 206 -7.31 15.59 12.27
C GLU A 206 -6.45 14.92 13.35
N PHE A 207 -5.19 15.34 13.46
CA PHE A 207 -4.19 14.62 14.24
C PHE A 207 -3.10 15.56 14.79
N GLU A 208 -2.36 15.09 15.78
CA GLU A 208 -1.13 15.70 16.28
C GLU A 208 0.02 14.71 16.10
N MET A 209 1.23 15.21 15.82
CA MET A 209 2.47 14.41 15.78
C MET A 209 3.53 15.06 16.69
N PRO A 210 3.33 15.06 18.02
CA PRO A 210 4.24 15.72 18.96
C PRO A 210 5.61 15.05 18.98
N THR A 211 6.65 15.76 19.38
CA THR A 211 7.98 15.15 19.57
C THR A 211 7.93 14.09 20.67
N GLU A 212 8.57 12.95 20.45
CA GLU A 212 8.71 11.91 21.47
C GLU A 212 9.37 12.46 22.75
N THR A 213 8.82 12.09 23.90
CA THR A 213 9.29 12.55 25.22
C THR A 213 10.12 11.49 25.94
N GLN A 214 10.00 10.22 25.55
CA GLN A 214 10.84 9.15 26.05
C GLN A 214 12.29 9.33 25.60
N SER A 215 13.25 8.84 26.38
CA SER A 215 14.66 8.87 25.98
C SER A 215 14.91 7.89 24.84
N ASN A 216 15.53 8.36 23.75
CA ASN A 216 15.96 7.49 22.66
C ASN A 216 16.86 6.36 23.17
N SER A 217 16.60 5.13 22.73
CA SER A 217 17.36 3.94 23.10
C SER A 217 17.26 2.87 22.02
N SER A 218 18.12 1.84 22.09
CA SER A 218 18.09 0.71 21.16
C SER A 218 16.87 -0.20 21.31
N SER A 219 15.95 0.07 22.25
CA SER A 219 14.67 -0.63 22.32
C SER A 219 13.69 -0.19 21.26
N PHE A 220 13.88 1.00 20.67
CA PHE A 220 13.00 1.53 19.64
C PHE A 220 13.50 1.14 18.25
N SER A 221 12.57 0.71 17.39
CA SER A 221 12.82 0.50 15.97
C SER A 221 12.67 1.82 15.19
N TYR A 222 11.66 2.61 15.56
CA TYR A 222 11.22 3.84 14.91
C TYR A 222 10.99 4.94 15.96
N TYR A 223 12.03 5.23 16.77
CA TYR A 223 12.01 6.34 17.73
C TYR A 223 11.65 7.64 17.02
N ASP A 224 10.66 8.40 17.51
CA ASP A 224 10.19 9.71 17.01
C ASP A 224 10.02 9.77 15.48
N MET A 225 9.40 8.73 14.92
CA MET A 225 9.13 8.56 13.50
C MET A 225 7.65 8.21 13.26
N PRO A 226 6.71 9.15 13.53
CA PRO A 226 5.29 8.90 13.35
C PRO A 226 4.96 8.74 11.87
N ALA A 227 3.88 8.01 11.60
CA ALA A 227 3.38 7.84 10.25
C ALA A 227 1.87 7.61 10.18
N ILE A 228 1.28 7.97 9.04
CA ILE A 228 -0.07 7.60 8.60
C ILE A 228 0.05 7.03 7.19
N TRP A 229 -0.32 5.77 7.00
CA TRP A 229 -0.17 5.07 5.72
C TRP A 229 -1.31 4.12 5.40
N LEU A 230 -1.33 3.65 4.16
CA LEU A 230 -2.32 2.73 3.63
C LEU A 230 -1.64 1.43 3.22
N LEU A 231 -2.15 0.31 3.71
CA LEU A 231 -1.77 -1.02 3.24
C LEU A 231 -2.93 -1.64 2.49
N ASN A 232 -2.63 -2.34 1.39
CA ASN A 232 -3.58 -3.31 0.84
C ASN A 232 -4.10 -4.22 1.97
N GLU A 233 -5.42 -4.32 2.09
CA GLU A 233 -6.10 -4.95 3.22
C GLU A 233 -5.72 -6.44 3.44
N HIS A 234 -5.15 -7.10 2.43
CA HIS A 234 -4.61 -8.46 2.57
C HIS A 234 -3.38 -8.54 3.49
N ILE A 235 -2.51 -7.52 3.46
CA ILE A 235 -1.22 -7.51 4.16
C ILE A 235 -1.41 -7.73 5.67
N PRO A 236 -2.11 -6.86 6.41
CA PRO A 236 -2.24 -7.02 7.86
C PRO A 236 -3.10 -8.23 8.26
N ARG A 237 -3.99 -8.72 7.38
CA ARG A 237 -4.77 -9.95 7.61
C ARG A 237 -3.92 -11.22 7.57
N THR A 238 -2.81 -11.23 6.84
CA THR A 238 -1.87 -12.35 6.82
C THR A 238 -0.70 -12.10 7.75
N SER A 239 0.10 -11.07 7.46
CA SER A 239 1.29 -10.69 8.19
C SER A 239 1.81 -9.35 7.68
N GLN A 240 1.82 -8.32 8.53
CA GLN A 240 2.40 -7.02 8.19
C GLN A 240 3.94 -7.05 8.22
N TYR A 241 4.51 -7.72 9.22
CA TYR A 241 5.96 -7.79 9.43
C TYR A 241 6.46 -9.25 9.43
N PRO A 242 6.34 -9.99 8.32
CA PRO A 242 6.81 -11.37 8.26
C PRO A 242 8.33 -11.46 8.17
N THR A 243 8.90 -12.58 8.63
CA THR A 243 10.27 -12.97 8.28
C THR A 243 10.34 -13.81 6.99
N ASP A 244 9.21 -14.40 6.56
CA ASP A 244 9.04 -15.07 5.26
C ASP A 244 8.19 -14.20 4.33
N ALA A 245 8.81 -13.69 3.25
CA ALA A 245 8.14 -12.83 2.28
C ALA A 245 6.89 -13.46 1.63
N ASN A 246 6.77 -14.79 1.58
CA ASN A 246 5.58 -15.46 1.05
C ASN A 246 4.35 -15.35 1.96
N CYS A 247 4.52 -14.85 3.20
CA CYS A 247 3.44 -14.66 4.16
C CYS A 247 2.73 -13.30 4.01
N SER A 248 3.18 -12.46 3.07
CA SER A 248 2.54 -11.19 2.76
C SER A 248 2.55 -10.95 1.26
N CYS A 249 1.46 -10.40 0.72
CA CYS A 249 1.46 -9.96 -0.67
C CYS A 249 2.27 -8.68 -0.90
N TRP A 250 2.76 -8.03 0.17
CA TRP A 250 3.53 -6.79 0.07
C TRP A 250 4.75 -6.98 -0.83
N ALA A 251 5.54 -8.02 -0.57
CA ALA A 251 6.77 -8.32 -1.33
C ALA A 251 6.50 -8.64 -2.81
N SER A 252 5.27 -9.00 -3.17
CA SER A 252 4.85 -9.24 -4.55
C SER A 252 4.08 -8.07 -5.16
N GLY A 253 3.97 -6.94 -4.46
CA GLY A 253 3.51 -5.67 -5.02
C GLY A 253 2.01 -5.42 -4.93
N CYS A 254 1.32 -5.96 -3.92
CA CYS A 254 -0.12 -5.68 -3.73
C CYS A 254 -0.42 -4.25 -3.27
N GLY A 255 0.61 -3.49 -2.86
CA GLY A 255 0.56 -2.04 -2.73
C GLY A 255 0.55 -1.52 -1.30
N GLU A 256 1.31 -0.45 -1.11
CA GLU A 256 1.30 0.42 0.05
C GLU A 256 1.47 1.89 -0.38
N PHE A 257 0.88 2.81 0.37
CA PHE A 257 1.05 4.24 0.16
C PHE A 257 1.16 4.98 1.50
N ASP A 258 2.31 5.60 1.73
CA ASP A 258 2.55 6.46 2.88
C ASP A 258 2.02 7.85 2.58
N ILE A 259 1.09 8.30 3.42
CA ILE A 259 0.49 9.62 3.27
C ILE A 259 1.39 10.64 3.94
N PHE A 260 1.68 10.40 5.23
CA PHE A 260 2.54 11.23 6.05
C PHE A 260 3.50 10.33 6.79
N GLU A 261 4.78 10.26 6.38
CA GLU A 261 5.77 9.45 7.07
C GLU A 261 7.06 10.22 7.36
N VAL A 262 7.53 10.13 8.60
CA VAL A 262 8.92 10.44 8.93
C VAL A 262 9.80 9.24 8.58
N MET A 263 10.65 9.40 7.55
CA MET A 263 11.45 8.31 6.98
C MET A 263 12.62 7.86 7.86
N ASN A 264 13.21 8.76 8.63
CA ASN A 264 14.36 8.44 9.47
C ASN A 264 14.59 9.47 10.59
N GLY A 265 15.47 9.11 11.51
CA GLY A 265 15.80 9.94 12.67
C GLY A 265 16.59 11.23 12.41
N THR A 266 17.04 11.50 11.18
CA THR A 266 17.63 12.80 10.80
C THR A 266 16.62 13.76 10.19
N GLU A 267 15.50 13.24 9.70
CA GLU A 267 14.45 13.97 8.98
C GLU A 267 13.14 14.04 9.79
N ARG A 268 13.26 14.08 11.13
CA ARG A 268 12.15 13.91 12.09
C ARG A 268 10.98 14.87 11.94
N ASN A 269 11.22 16.00 11.27
CA ASN A 269 10.24 17.07 11.06
C ASN A 269 9.70 17.13 9.63
N HIS A 270 10.00 16.13 8.79
CA HIS A 270 9.58 16.08 7.39
C HIS A 270 8.69 14.85 7.17
N LEU A 271 7.46 15.09 6.71
CA LEU A 271 6.48 14.08 6.35
C LEU A 271 6.54 13.88 4.85
N TYR A 272 7.08 12.73 4.44
CA TYR A 272 7.16 12.33 3.06
C TYR A 272 5.95 11.47 2.69
N SER A 273 5.62 11.48 1.40
CA SER A 273 4.63 10.58 0.82
C SER A 273 5.33 9.65 -0.16
N THR A 274 4.99 8.36 -0.12
CA THR A 274 5.74 7.32 -0.83
C THR A 274 4.81 6.25 -1.36
N PHE A 275 4.93 5.91 -2.64
CA PHE A 275 4.29 4.72 -3.20
C PHE A 275 5.21 3.51 -3.11
N HIS A 276 4.76 2.44 -2.46
CA HIS A 276 5.41 1.14 -2.45
C HIS A 276 4.69 0.21 -3.44
N THR A 277 5.01 0.41 -4.73
CA THR A 277 4.49 -0.37 -5.86
C THR A 277 5.59 -0.59 -6.88
N PHE A 278 5.41 -1.53 -7.82
CA PHE A 278 6.35 -1.74 -8.92
C PHE A 278 6.19 -0.74 -10.08
N GLN A 279 5.55 0.42 -9.87
CA GLN A 279 5.35 1.41 -10.90
C GLN A 279 6.64 2.17 -11.25
N GLY A 280 7.48 1.58 -12.09
CA GLY A 280 8.73 2.20 -12.55
C GLY A 280 9.93 2.02 -11.61
N ILE A 281 9.82 1.09 -10.65
CA ILE A 281 10.90 0.68 -9.74
C ILE A 281 10.88 -0.84 -9.56
N GLU A 282 12.03 -1.44 -9.25
CA GLU A 282 12.18 -2.88 -9.00
C GLU A 282 12.30 -3.24 -7.51
N ASP A 283 12.69 -2.27 -6.67
CA ASP A 283 12.81 -2.45 -5.23
C ASP A 283 11.66 -1.73 -4.51
N LEU A 284 10.72 -2.52 -3.98
CA LEU A 284 9.62 -2.00 -3.18
C LEU A 284 10.10 -1.33 -1.90
N GLY A 285 11.20 -1.76 -1.28
CA GLY A 285 11.65 -1.21 -0.01
C GLY A 285 12.10 0.25 -0.12
N THR A 286 12.68 0.62 -1.26
CA THR A 286 13.04 2.01 -1.57
C THR A 286 11.80 2.87 -1.80
N GLY A 287 10.75 2.30 -2.43
CA GLY A 287 9.53 3.03 -2.78
C GLY A 287 9.75 4.15 -3.80
N ILE A 288 8.68 4.86 -4.13
CA ILE A 288 8.67 6.01 -5.04
C ILE A 288 8.29 7.25 -4.21
N GLN A 289 9.27 7.76 -3.48
CA GLN A 289 9.09 8.91 -2.58
C GLN A 289 9.00 10.22 -3.37
N ALA A 290 8.07 11.10 -3.00
CA ALA A 290 8.10 12.48 -3.48
C ALA A 290 9.40 13.18 -3.02
N SER A 291 9.96 14.03 -3.89
CA SER A 291 11.11 14.86 -3.49
C SER A 291 10.72 16.05 -2.60
N GLY A 292 9.43 16.39 -2.54
CA GLY A 292 8.88 17.37 -1.60
C GLY A 292 8.32 16.70 -0.34
N TYR A 293 8.28 17.44 0.77
CA TYR A 293 7.70 16.97 2.03
C TYR A 293 6.73 18.01 2.60
N ILE A 294 5.85 17.56 3.48
CA ILE A 294 5.04 18.42 4.34
C ILE A 294 5.77 18.54 5.69
N SER A 295 5.90 19.76 6.22
CA SER A 295 6.51 19.94 7.53
C SER A 295 5.62 19.34 8.63
N ARG A 296 6.20 18.51 9.48
CA ARG A 296 5.57 18.03 10.71
C ARG A 296 5.50 19.20 11.69
N ASP A 297 4.29 19.60 12.09
CA ASP A 297 4.11 20.50 13.22
C ASP A 297 4.03 19.68 14.51
N THR A 298 5.03 19.85 15.38
CA THR A 298 5.13 19.09 16.64
C THR A 298 4.40 19.76 17.79
N SER A 299 3.78 20.92 17.56
CA SER A 299 3.19 21.79 18.59
C SER A 299 1.71 22.07 18.40
N SER A 300 1.13 21.69 17.26
CA SER A 300 -0.26 21.97 16.92
C SER A 300 -0.95 20.82 16.20
N THR A 301 -2.28 20.89 16.15
CA THR A 301 -3.10 19.96 15.40
C THR A 301 -2.98 20.22 13.90
N MET A 302 -2.76 19.16 13.13
CA MET A 302 -2.75 19.15 11.68
C MET A 302 -4.07 18.59 11.15
N LYS A 303 -4.56 19.15 10.03
CA LYS A 303 -5.78 18.70 9.34
C LYS A 303 -5.49 18.51 7.87
N GLY A 304 -5.92 17.40 7.29
CA GLY A 304 -5.66 17.13 5.88
C GLY A 304 -5.79 15.65 5.55
N GLY A 305 -5.12 15.20 4.51
CA GLY A 305 -5.14 13.79 4.12
C GLY A 305 -4.79 13.60 2.67
N VAL A 306 -5.42 12.62 2.03
CA VAL A 306 -5.14 12.24 0.65
C VAL A 306 -6.43 12.09 -0.17
N VAL A 307 -6.40 12.61 -1.40
CA VAL A 307 -7.43 12.41 -2.43
C VAL A 307 -6.84 11.55 -3.55
N PHE A 308 -7.53 10.49 -3.92
CA PHE A 308 -7.30 9.70 -5.13
C PHE A 308 -8.43 10.02 -6.11
N ASP A 309 -8.11 10.70 -7.22
CA ASP A 309 -9.09 11.02 -8.25
C ASP A 309 -9.23 9.87 -9.26
N SER A 310 -10.18 9.98 -10.19
CA SER A 310 -10.48 8.90 -11.15
C SER A 310 -9.47 8.83 -12.31
N GLN A 311 -8.64 9.86 -12.48
CA GLN A 311 -7.66 10.00 -13.57
C GLN A 311 -6.25 9.55 -13.16
N GLY A 312 -6.07 9.10 -11.91
CA GLY A 312 -4.76 8.71 -11.39
C GLY A 312 -3.94 9.89 -10.88
N ASN A 313 -4.59 10.98 -10.47
CA ASN A 313 -3.95 12.00 -9.65
C ASN A 313 -4.20 11.67 -8.17
N THR A 314 -3.13 11.66 -7.40
CA THR A 314 -3.14 11.50 -5.95
C THR A 314 -2.59 12.76 -5.30
N VAL A 315 -3.38 13.41 -4.46
CA VAL A 315 -3.00 14.65 -3.78
C VAL A 315 -3.00 14.47 -2.28
N VAL A 316 -1.83 14.60 -1.67
CA VAL A 316 -1.64 14.70 -0.22
C VAL A 316 -1.57 16.17 0.17
N PHE A 317 -2.29 16.57 1.22
CA PHE A 317 -2.34 17.96 1.63
C PHE A 317 -2.58 18.14 3.13
N VAL A 318 -2.18 19.30 3.66
CA VAL A 318 -2.54 19.80 4.99
C VAL A 318 -3.15 21.19 4.86
N SER A 319 -4.36 21.37 5.42
CA SER A 319 -5.08 22.64 5.44
C SER A 319 -6.03 22.72 6.63
N ASN A 320 -5.95 23.82 7.38
CA ASN A 320 -6.86 24.13 8.48
C ASN A 320 -8.32 24.33 8.04
N SER A 321 -8.56 24.52 6.74
CA SER A 321 -9.91 24.64 6.17
C SER A 321 -10.59 23.29 5.92
N THR A 322 -9.90 22.17 6.19
CA THR A 322 -10.44 20.82 6.01
C THR A 322 -11.63 20.59 6.95
N THR A 323 -12.76 20.20 6.37
CA THR A 323 -14.00 19.88 7.09
C THR A 323 -14.38 18.41 6.93
N PHE A 324 -15.06 17.86 7.94
CA PHE A 324 -15.54 16.48 7.97
C PHE A 324 -17.06 16.45 7.82
N ASN A 325 -17.58 16.97 6.71
CA ASN A 325 -19.02 16.99 6.46
C ASN A 325 -19.50 15.61 5.95
N GLU A 326 -20.80 15.31 6.03
CA GLU A 326 -21.33 14.07 5.46
C GLU A 326 -21.18 14.00 3.94
N THR A 327 -21.31 15.14 3.28
CA THR A 327 -21.12 15.30 1.84
C THR A 327 -20.17 16.45 1.56
N ILE A 328 -19.28 16.28 0.58
CA ILE A 328 -18.38 17.31 0.08
C ILE A 328 -18.59 17.43 -1.44
N THR A 329 -18.94 18.62 -1.91
CA THR A 329 -19.15 18.84 -3.35
C THR A 329 -17.82 18.96 -4.09
N PRO A 330 -17.79 18.72 -5.40
CA PRO A 330 -16.59 18.94 -6.22
C PRO A 330 -16.03 20.36 -6.08
N GLU A 331 -16.88 21.40 -6.04
CA GLU A 331 -16.44 22.78 -5.89
C GLU A 331 -15.73 23.01 -4.56
N THR A 332 -16.25 22.38 -3.49
CA THR A 332 -15.67 22.50 -2.15
C THR A 332 -14.30 21.83 -2.11
N LEU A 333 -14.17 20.62 -2.69
CA LEU A 333 -12.91 19.89 -2.68
C LEU A 333 -11.88 20.54 -3.60
N ASN A 334 -12.25 20.93 -4.82
CA ASN A 334 -11.36 21.64 -5.75
C ASN A 334 -10.91 22.98 -5.14
N GLY A 335 -11.82 23.74 -4.55
CA GLY A 335 -11.46 24.96 -3.81
C GLY A 335 -10.50 24.72 -2.66
N LEU A 336 -10.47 23.53 -2.07
CA LEU A 336 -9.51 23.16 -1.02
C LEU A 336 -8.14 22.77 -1.60
N VAL A 337 -8.09 21.90 -2.62
CA VAL A 337 -6.84 21.32 -3.15
C VAL A 337 -6.14 22.18 -4.22
N GLU A 338 -6.85 23.15 -4.79
CA GLU A 338 -6.30 24.09 -5.77
C GLU A 338 -5.85 25.43 -5.16
N ASN A 339 -6.25 25.73 -3.92
CA ASN A 339 -5.94 27.02 -3.27
C ASN A 339 -4.50 27.10 -2.70
N PHE A 340 -3.60 26.22 -3.14
CA PHE A 340 -2.19 26.27 -2.82
C PHE A 340 -1.43 27.01 -3.90
N SER A 341 -0.54 27.93 -3.52
CA SER A 341 0.35 28.57 -4.48
C SER A 341 1.36 27.56 -5.08
N SER A 342 2.02 27.94 -6.17
CA SER A 342 3.07 27.12 -6.80
C SER A 342 4.20 26.78 -5.83
N ASP A 343 4.50 27.69 -4.90
CA ASP A 343 5.62 27.54 -3.96
C ASP A 343 5.22 26.68 -2.75
N GLU A 344 3.93 26.39 -2.58
CA GLU A 344 3.36 25.51 -1.57
C GLU A 344 2.99 24.13 -2.13
N SER A 345 3.21 23.91 -3.44
CA SER A 345 2.82 22.70 -4.15
C SER A 345 4.01 22.01 -4.82
N TYR A 346 4.20 20.74 -4.51
CA TYR A 346 5.08 19.86 -5.29
C TYR A 346 4.24 18.91 -6.13
N SER A 347 4.65 18.65 -7.38
CA SER A 347 4.00 17.69 -8.27
C SER A 347 5.05 16.85 -8.97
N THR A 348 4.82 15.54 -9.01
CA THR A 348 5.64 14.57 -9.74
C THR A 348 4.76 13.64 -10.56
N GLN A 349 5.30 13.11 -11.65
CA GLN A 349 4.61 12.16 -12.51
C GLN A 349 5.23 10.78 -12.36
N LEU A 350 4.42 9.78 -12.01
CA LEU A 350 4.88 8.39 -11.95
C LEU A 350 5.11 7.82 -13.34
N ALA A 351 6.04 6.88 -13.45
CA ALA A 351 6.39 6.25 -14.72
C ALA A 351 5.20 5.53 -15.35
N SER A 352 5.05 5.64 -16.67
CA SER A 352 4.09 4.83 -17.42
C SER A 352 4.71 3.45 -17.70
N ILE A 353 4.14 2.40 -17.11
CA ILE A 353 4.56 1.02 -17.36
C ILE A 353 3.37 0.15 -17.77
N SER A 354 3.63 -0.91 -18.52
CA SER A 354 2.59 -1.85 -18.92
C SER A 354 3.11 -3.28 -18.86
N ALA A 355 2.64 -4.06 -17.88
CA ALA A 355 2.77 -5.51 -17.95
C ALA A 355 1.72 -6.06 -18.92
N THR A 356 2.12 -7.06 -19.72
CA THR A 356 1.18 -7.73 -20.64
C THR A 356 0.43 -8.82 -19.87
N LEU A 357 -0.89 -8.68 -19.76
CA LEU A 357 -1.78 -9.73 -19.25
C LEU A 357 -1.60 -11.02 -20.08
N PRO A 358 -1.41 -12.19 -19.46
CA PRO A 358 -1.39 -13.46 -20.16
C PRO A 358 -2.72 -13.64 -20.88
N SER A 359 -2.70 -13.72 -22.21
CA SER A 359 -3.91 -14.02 -22.97
C SER A 359 -4.40 -15.42 -22.61
N THR A 360 -5.55 -15.54 -21.95
CA THR A 360 -6.23 -16.83 -21.75
C THR A 360 -6.90 -17.31 -23.05
N THR A 361 -6.13 -17.43 -24.12
CA THR A 361 -6.49 -18.18 -25.33
C THR A 361 -5.31 -19.01 -25.80
N SER A 362 -4.79 -19.86 -24.93
CA SER A 362 -4.25 -21.13 -25.40
C SER A 362 -5.35 -22.18 -25.27
N LYS A 363 -6.28 -22.22 -26.24
CA LYS A 363 -6.81 -23.53 -26.64
C LYS A 363 -5.63 -24.26 -27.25
N SER A 364 -4.82 -24.90 -26.41
CA SER A 364 -3.91 -25.91 -26.91
C SER A 364 -4.81 -27.01 -27.49
N ASN A 365 -4.84 -27.09 -28.82
CA ASN A 365 -5.13 -28.36 -29.49
C ASN A 365 -3.96 -29.32 -29.22
N ALA A 366 -3.67 -29.57 -27.94
CA ALA A 366 -2.82 -30.66 -27.52
C ALA A 366 -3.62 -31.92 -27.81
N PHE A 367 -3.47 -32.41 -29.04
CA PHE A 367 -3.79 -33.77 -29.39
C PHE A 367 -3.13 -34.65 -28.33
N SER A 368 -3.96 -35.33 -27.54
CA SER A 368 -3.55 -36.35 -26.59
C SER A 368 -2.55 -37.28 -27.26
N LEU A 369 -1.28 -37.19 -26.86
CA LEU A 369 -0.23 -38.14 -27.25
C LEU A 369 -0.15 -39.32 -26.29
N PHE A 370 -1.14 -39.48 -25.42
CA PHE A 370 -1.32 -40.68 -24.61
C PHE A 370 -2.68 -41.33 -24.88
N GLU A 371 -2.87 -41.76 -26.11
CA GLU A 371 -3.76 -42.91 -26.37
C GLU A 371 -3.11 -43.90 -27.34
N LYS A 372 -2.65 -45.00 -26.73
CA LYS A 372 -2.46 -46.35 -27.26
C LYS A 372 -2.51 -46.50 -28.80
N ARG A 373 -1.35 -46.75 -29.42
CA ARG A 373 -1.21 -47.75 -30.50
C ARG A 373 0.25 -48.13 -30.75
N ALA A 374 0.45 -49.41 -31.04
CA ALA A 374 1.71 -50.12 -31.08
C ALA A 374 2.72 -49.54 -32.08
N GLY A 375 3.95 -49.32 -31.61
CA GLY A 375 5.06 -48.85 -32.46
C GLY A 375 6.42 -48.65 -31.78
N ASN A 376 6.52 -48.84 -30.45
CA ASN A 376 7.71 -48.51 -29.65
C ASN A 376 8.86 -49.53 -29.69
N LEU A 377 9.10 -50.22 -30.81
CA LEU A 377 10.27 -51.09 -30.98
C LEU A 377 11.24 -50.62 -32.07
N TRP A 378 10.84 -49.68 -32.93
CA TRP A 378 11.69 -49.26 -34.05
C TRP A 378 12.62 -48.09 -33.73
N PHE A 379 12.22 -47.21 -32.80
CA PHE A 379 13.00 -46.02 -32.43
C PHE A 379 14.23 -46.35 -31.57
N TYR A 380 14.15 -47.40 -30.75
CA TYR A 380 15.28 -47.89 -29.94
C TYR A 380 16.29 -48.73 -30.75
N PHE A 381 15.90 -49.28 -31.90
CA PHE A 381 16.80 -50.04 -32.77
C PHE A 381 17.75 -49.11 -33.56
N PHE A 382 17.27 -47.94 -33.97
CA PHE A 382 18.09 -46.96 -34.70
C PHE A 382 19.14 -46.26 -33.83
N THR A 383 18.84 -46.03 -32.55
CA THR A 383 19.77 -45.37 -31.62
C THR A 383 20.89 -46.31 -31.15
N PHE A 384 20.67 -47.63 -31.14
CA PHE A 384 21.71 -48.61 -30.80
C PHE A 384 22.73 -48.82 -31.94
N ILE A 385 22.29 -48.83 -33.21
CA ILE A 385 23.20 -49.04 -34.35
C ILE A 385 24.15 -47.85 -34.54
N THR A 386 23.72 -46.61 -34.26
CA THR A 386 24.57 -45.42 -34.37
C THR A 386 25.64 -45.33 -33.28
N SER A 387 25.41 -45.89 -32.09
CA SER A 387 26.40 -45.84 -31.00
C SER A 387 27.49 -46.92 -31.14
N VAL A 388 27.17 -48.07 -31.74
CA VAL A 388 28.15 -49.13 -32.02
C VAL A 388 29.05 -48.78 -33.22
N ALA A 389 28.55 -48.03 -34.21
CA ALA A 389 29.37 -47.58 -35.34
C ALA A 389 30.46 -46.55 -34.96
N HIS A 390 30.25 -45.78 -33.88
CA HIS A 390 31.24 -44.80 -33.39
C HIS A 390 32.34 -45.42 -32.50
N THR A 391 32.21 -46.67 -32.08
CA THR A 391 33.17 -47.34 -31.18
C THR A 391 34.10 -48.34 -31.90
N LEU A 392 33.92 -48.56 -33.21
CA LEU A 392 34.75 -49.46 -34.02
C LEU A 392 35.62 -48.75 -35.09
N LEU A 393 35.77 -47.42 -34.99
CA LEU A 393 36.63 -46.62 -35.87
C LEU A 393 37.60 -45.72 -35.08
N ILE A 394 38.36 -46.32 -34.16
CA ILE A 394 39.71 -45.87 -33.75
C ILE A 394 40.61 -47.10 -33.78
#